data_AF-A0AA96C9I2-F1
#
_entry.id   AF-A0AA96C9I2-F1
#
_cell.length_a   1.000
_cell.length_b   1.000
_cell.length_c   1.000
_cell.angle_alpha   90.00
_cell.angle_beta   90.00
_cell.angle_gamma   90.00
#
_symmetry.space_group_name_H-M   'P 1'
#
loop_
_entity.id
_entity.type
_entity.pdbx_description
1 polymer ?
#
loop_
_entity_poly.entity_id
_entity_poly.type
_entity_poly.pdbx_seq_one_letter_code
_entity_poly.pdbx_strand_id
1 'polypeptide(L)'
;MSAPLSRPKRKNPLARTRLPLLPHGQRSRTAHGLTAAAAEGRFALQVCEDCAKVLYPPRDACPHCLSLRLPFRDVDPSGRLIVETTVRISTDPYFRERTPWRVGTVQLNAGPMVVAHLHGDTVEGERVKLALKLDKSGSAVVLALPAEETPDMEADPILREMTCDPKFRRVLITDGRNTVGQAMAKAFSEAGAAIVFVGIADPWKPYPGMAALAAIERVEIVPLDVTDTTSVTELAGQNGGRIDIVVNTAEHVRAGGIIERGGLNVARDEMDIRYFGLMRLAQAFGPALRFRGADGANSAAAFVNLLSVHALMNWPAYGASSAVEAACLSAAQCLRAELRPGGVKVVNAFFGPLETEWFQTVPPPKLAPTALAKAVVAALRQGVEDVFVGDVAQDIRERLANNPKALERELGGA
;
A
#
# COMPACT_ATOMS: atom_id res chain seq x y z
N MET A 1 17.73 -13.92 15.14
CA MET A 1 18.27 -12.61 15.53
C MET A 1 18.50 -11.78 14.29
N SER A 2 17.54 -10.91 13.99
CA SER A 2 17.60 -9.88 12.97
C SER A 2 18.79 -8.96 13.24
N ALA A 3 19.48 -8.58 12.16
CA ALA A 3 20.64 -7.71 12.24
C ALA A 3 20.27 -6.29 11.76
N PRO A 4 20.98 -5.25 12.21
CA PRO A 4 20.74 -3.90 11.76
C PRO A 4 20.78 -3.79 10.24
N LEU A 5 19.83 -3.05 9.72
CA LEU A 5 19.67 -2.83 8.30
C LEU A 5 20.88 -2.07 7.75
N SER A 6 21.65 -2.72 6.87
CA SER A 6 22.75 -2.05 6.17
C SER A 6 22.24 -1.25 4.98
N ARG A 7 22.88 -0.11 4.69
CA ARG A 7 22.58 0.66 3.48
C ARG A 7 22.83 -0.23 2.25
N PRO A 8 21.87 -0.34 1.32
CA PRO A 8 22.06 -1.18 0.14
C PRO A 8 23.27 -0.73 -0.67
N LYS A 9 24.09 -1.69 -1.12
CA LYS A 9 25.22 -1.40 -2.00
C LYS A 9 24.71 -0.87 -3.34
N ARG A 10 25.45 0.07 -3.93
CA ARG A 10 25.15 0.56 -5.28
C ARG A 10 25.21 -0.62 -6.25
N LYS A 11 24.15 -0.77 -7.07
CA LYS A 11 24.07 -1.81 -8.09
C LYS A 11 25.25 -1.67 -9.05
N ASN A 12 25.95 -2.77 -9.31
CA ASN A 12 26.98 -2.82 -10.35
C ASN A 12 26.29 -2.68 -11.72
N PRO A 13 26.54 -1.61 -12.48
CA PRO A 13 25.88 -1.38 -13.78
C PRO A 13 26.24 -2.44 -14.82
N LEU A 14 27.37 -3.16 -14.64
CA LEU A 14 27.80 -4.25 -15.52
C LEU A 14 27.12 -5.58 -15.20
N ALA A 15 26.49 -5.71 -14.02
CA ALA A 15 25.77 -6.93 -13.66
C ALA A 15 24.42 -6.97 -14.37
N ARG A 16 24.09 -8.13 -14.97
CA ARG A 16 22.81 -8.33 -15.64
C ARG A 16 21.66 -8.07 -14.67
N THR A 17 20.73 -7.20 -15.05
CA THR A 17 19.48 -7.01 -14.32
C THR A 17 18.68 -8.30 -14.36
N ARG A 18 18.29 -8.81 -13.18
CA ARG A 18 17.43 -10.00 -13.08
C ARG A 18 16.07 -9.66 -13.68
N LEU A 19 15.55 -10.59 -14.48
CA LEU A 19 14.20 -10.48 -14.99
C LEU A 19 13.23 -10.89 -13.87
N PRO A 20 12.14 -10.14 -13.67
CA PRO A 20 11.15 -10.54 -12.68
C PRO A 20 10.55 -11.90 -13.04
N LEU A 21 10.57 -12.84 -12.09
CA LEU A 21 9.91 -14.13 -12.25
C LEU A 21 8.40 -13.96 -12.05
N LEU A 22 7.63 -14.68 -12.87
CA LEU A 22 6.18 -14.68 -12.73
C LEU A 22 5.78 -15.40 -11.43
N PRO A 23 4.75 -14.89 -10.72
CA PRO A 23 4.04 -15.61 -9.67
C PRO A 23 3.73 -17.07 -10.00
N HIS A 24 3.70 -17.91 -8.96
CA HIS A 24 3.07 -19.23 -9.05
C HIS A 24 1.58 -19.13 -9.42
N GLY A 25 0.99 -20.26 -9.82
CA GLY A 25 -0.38 -20.34 -10.32
C GLY A 25 -1.46 -19.73 -9.40
N GLN A 26 -2.63 -19.45 -9.97
CA GLN A 26 -3.75 -18.83 -9.26
C GLN A 26 -4.18 -19.65 -8.05
N ARG A 27 -4.48 -18.95 -6.95
CA ARG A 27 -5.10 -19.54 -5.76
C ARG A 27 -6.59 -19.83 -6.03
N SER A 28 -7.19 -20.69 -5.22
CA SER A 28 -8.63 -20.91 -5.28
C SER A 28 -9.38 -19.62 -4.95
N ARG A 29 -10.60 -19.46 -5.50
CA ARG A 29 -11.46 -18.29 -5.20
C ARG A 29 -11.67 -18.10 -3.70
N THR A 30 -11.85 -19.19 -2.96
CA THR A 30 -12.03 -19.19 -1.50
C THR A 30 -10.79 -18.65 -0.77
N ALA A 31 -9.58 -18.93 -1.28
CA ALA A 31 -8.35 -18.40 -0.70
C ALA A 31 -8.16 -16.89 -0.92
N HIS A 32 -8.86 -16.26 -1.88
CA HIS A 32 -8.82 -14.81 -2.05
C HIS A 32 -9.39 -14.04 -0.84
N GLY A 33 -10.18 -14.68 0.03
CA GLY A 33 -10.57 -14.07 1.30
C GLY A 33 -9.37 -13.78 2.23
N LEU A 34 -8.32 -14.61 2.19
CA LEU A 34 -7.07 -14.32 2.87
C LEU A 34 -6.34 -13.15 2.21
N THR A 35 -6.34 -13.07 0.87
CA THR A 35 -5.75 -11.94 0.12
C THR A 35 -6.43 -10.63 0.47
N ALA A 36 -7.77 -10.61 0.53
CA ALA A 36 -8.53 -9.43 0.93
C ALA A 36 -8.18 -8.98 2.37
N ALA A 37 -8.10 -9.91 3.31
CA ALA A 37 -7.70 -9.59 4.69
C ALA A 37 -6.24 -9.08 4.76
N ALA A 38 -5.31 -9.74 4.05
CA ALA A 38 -3.90 -9.34 4.00
C ALA A 38 -3.70 -7.94 3.37
N ALA A 39 -4.49 -7.62 2.32
CA ALA A 39 -4.45 -6.32 1.65
C ALA A 39 -4.82 -5.15 2.57
N GLU A 40 -5.66 -5.40 3.59
CA GLU A 40 -6.06 -4.43 4.62
C GLU A 40 -5.24 -4.55 5.93
N GLY A 41 -4.28 -5.48 6.00
CA GLY A 41 -3.50 -5.73 7.23
C GLY A 41 -4.26 -6.45 8.35
N ARG A 42 -5.38 -7.10 8.02
CA ARG A 42 -6.21 -7.86 8.95
C ARG A 42 -5.78 -9.33 9.04
N PHE A 43 -5.95 -9.93 10.21
CA PHE A 43 -5.78 -11.37 10.40
C PHE A 43 -7.14 -12.05 10.47
N ALA A 44 -7.68 -12.45 9.31
CA ALA A 44 -8.99 -13.07 9.20
C ALA A 44 -8.90 -14.50 8.67
N LEU A 45 -9.65 -15.41 9.29
CA LEU A 45 -9.84 -16.80 8.85
C LEU A 45 -11.33 -17.08 8.66
N GLN A 46 -11.67 -18.18 8.01
CA GLN A 46 -13.06 -18.61 7.93
C GLN A 46 -13.55 -19.08 9.31
N VAL A 47 -14.70 -18.55 9.74
CA VAL A 47 -15.38 -18.95 10.97
C VAL A 47 -16.76 -19.44 10.61
N CYS A 48 -17.07 -20.70 10.91
CA CYS A 48 -18.36 -21.27 10.63
C CYS A 48 -19.45 -20.59 11.47
N GLU A 49 -20.51 -20.07 10.83
CA GLU A 49 -21.59 -19.41 11.57
C GLU A 49 -22.38 -20.37 12.46
N ASP A 50 -22.44 -21.65 12.08
CA ASP A 50 -23.32 -22.63 12.73
C ASP A 50 -22.67 -23.35 13.92
N CYS A 51 -21.35 -23.59 13.86
CA CYS A 51 -20.63 -24.29 14.93
C CYS A 51 -19.45 -23.51 15.50
N ALA A 52 -19.28 -22.24 15.09
CA ALA A 52 -18.21 -21.34 15.50
C ALA A 52 -16.77 -21.84 15.24
N LYS A 53 -16.60 -22.94 14.49
CA LYS A 53 -15.27 -23.50 14.20
C LYS A 53 -14.47 -22.57 13.30
N VAL A 54 -13.25 -22.22 13.75
CA VAL A 54 -12.25 -21.49 12.95
C VAL A 54 -11.51 -22.47 12.04
N LEU A 55 -11.31 -22.08 10.78
CA LEU A 55 -10.86 -22.97 9.71
C LEU A 55 -9.59 -22.47 9.05
N TYR A 56 -8.64 -23.40 8.89
CA TYR A 56 -7.47 -23.26 8.05
C TYR A 56 -7.10 -24.64 7.47
N PRO A 57 -6.73 -24.76 6.19
CA PRO A 57 -6.84 -23.73 5.14
C PRO A 57 -8.30 -23.42 4.78
N PRO A 58 -8.57 -22.36 3.98
CA PRO A 58 -9.93 -22.04 3.51
C PRO A 58 -10.59 -23.19 2.74
N ARG A 59 -11.90 -23.37 2.92
CA ARG A 59 -12.74 -24.45 2.38
C ARG A 59 -14.12 -23.95 2.00
N ASP A 60 -14.79 -24.72 1.15
CA ASP A 60 -16.16 -24.41 0.69
C ASP A 60 -17.25 -24.95 1.64
N ALA A 61 -16.90 -25.88 2.53
CA ALA A 61 -17.80 -26.43 3.54
C ALA A 61 -17.07 -26.70 4.86
N CYS A 62 -17.78 -26.54 5.98
CA CYS A 62 -17.24 -26.76 7.31
C CYS A 62 -16.94 -28.26 7.52
N PRO A 63 -15.71 -28.65 7.87
CA PRO A 63 -15.36 -30.05 8.13
C PRO A 63 -16.01 -30.62 9.39
N HIS A 64 -16.61 -29.78 10.24
CA HIS A 64 -17.26 -30.22 11.48
C HIS A 64 -18.76 -30.45 11.32
N CYS A 65 -19.49 -29.52 10.69
CA CYS A 65 -20.96 -29.56 10.58
C CYS A 65 -21.48 -29.48 9.14
N LEU A 66 -20.59 -29.45 8.14
CA LEU A 66 -20.91 -29.32 6.71
C LEU A 66 -21.64 -28.03 6.29
N SER A 67 -21.78 -27.05 7.18
CA SER A 67 -22.32 -25.73 6.84
C SER A 67 -21.49 -25.05 5.75
N LEU A 68 -22.19 -24.36 4.85
CA LEU A 68 -21.60 -23.54 3.78
C LEU A 68 -21.42 -22.08 4.20
N ARG A 69 -21.91 -21.69 5.40
CA ARG A 69 -21.80 -20.33 5.95
C ARG A 69 -20.44 -20.13 6.60
N LEU A 70 -19.44 -19.84 5.78
CA LEU A 70 -18.04 -19.68 6.17
C LEU A 70 -17.48 -18.28 5.86
N PRO A 71 -18.02 -17.20 6.46
CA PRO A 71 -17.46 -15.87 6.30
C PRO A 71 -16.04 -15.79 6.87
N PHE A 72 -15.22 -14.93 6.28
CA PHE A 72 -13.95 -14.53 6.88
C PHE A 72 -14.24 -13.53 8.02
N ARG A 73 -13.74 -13.83 9.21
CA ARG A 73 -13.84 -12.96 10.39
C ARG A 73 -12.47 -12.79 11.01
N ASP A 74 -12.24 -11.65 11.64
CA ASP A 74 -11.01 -11.41 12.36
C ASP A 74 -10.92 -12.39 13.55
N VAL A 75 -9.75 -13.00 13.73
CA VAL A 75 -9.50 -13.99 14.78
C VAL A 75 -8.25 -13.62 15.56
N ASP A 76 -8.11 -14.11 16.79
CA ASP A 76 -6.89 -13.90 17.58
C ASP A 76 -5.66 -14.42 16.81
N PRO A 77 -4.70 -13.54 16.45
CA PRO A 77 -3.49 -13.94 15.72
C PRO A 77 -2.45 -14.65 16.60
N SER A 78 -2.69 -14.77 17.90
CA SER A 78 -1.73 -15.34 18.84
C SER A 78 -1.68 -16.87 18.75
N GLY A 79 -0.47 -17.42 18.85
CA GLY A 79 -0.27 -18.87 18.88
C GLY A 79 1.08 -19.27 19.46
N ARG A 80 1.39 -20.57 19.35
CA ARG A 80 2.67 -21.16 19.76
C ARG A 80 3.33 -21.83 18.57
N LEU A 81 4.60 -21.52 18.33
CA LEU A 81 5.39 -22.21 17.30
C LEU A 81 5.69 -23.63 17.78
N ILE A 82 5.21 -24.64 17.05
CA ILE A 82 5.32 -26.05 17.44
C ILE A 82 6.57 -26.69 16.87
N VAL A 83 6.85 -26.43 15.59
CA VAL A 83 8.00 -26.99 14.88
C VAL A 83 8.44 -26.04 13.78
N GLU A 84 9.75 -25.95 13.55
CA GLU A 84 10.34 -25.22 12.44
C GLU A 84 11.20 -26.07 11.50
N THR A 85 11.33 -25.62 10.26
CA THR A 85 12.29 -26.16 9.29
C THR A 85 12.76 -25.07 8.34
N THR A 86 13.91 -25.27 7.71
CA THR A 86 14.47 -24.34 6.73
C THR A 86 14.48 -24.96 5.35
N VAL A 87 13.72 -24.38 4.44
CA VAL A 87 13.71 -24.81 3.03
C VAL A 87 14.92 -24.17 2.34
N ARG A 88 15.89 -25.00 1.95
CA ARG A 88 17.15 -24.53 1.34
C ARG A 88 17.11 -24.46 -0.18
N ILE A 89 16.31 -25.32 -0.81
CA ILE A 89 16.19 -25.43 -2.27
C ILE A 89 14.71 -25.64 -2.62
N SER A 90 14.22 -24.89 -3.62
CA SER A 90 12.89 -25.07 -4.21
C SER A 90 12.99 -25.46 -5.68
N THR A 91 12.12 -26.37 -6.12
CA THR A 91 11.97 -26.74 -7.53
C THR A 91 11.26 -25.64 -8.32
N ASP A 92 10.38 -24.86 -7.68
CA ASP A 92 9.72 -23.70 -8.27
C ASP A 92 10.71 -22.52 -8.39
N PRO A 93 10.97 -22.01 -9.62
CA PRO A 93 11.85 -20.87 -9.83
C PRO A 93 11.48 -19.63 -9.00
N TYR A 94 10.19 -19.34 -8.83
CA TYR A 94 9.70 -18.17 -8.10
C TYR A 94 10.19 -18.20 -6.64
N PHE A 95 10.06 -19.36 -5.99
CA PHE A 95 10.48 -19.56 -4.61
C PHE A 95 11.98 -19.83 -4.47
N ARG A 96 12.65 -20.32 -5.51
CA ARG A 96 14.09 -20.57 -5.47
C ARG A 96 14.92 -19.32 -5.24
N GLU A 97 14.48 -18.16 -5.74
CA GLU A 97 15.19 -16.89 -5.49
C GLU A 97 15.08 -16.40 -4.03
N ARG A 98 14.20 -17.00 -3.24
CA ARG A 98 13.88 -16.60 -1.85
C ARG A 98 14.43 -17.57 -0.82
N THR A 99 15.13 -18.62 -1.25
CA THR A 99 15.79 -19.54 -0.33
C THR A 99 17.12 -18.95 0.19
N PRO A 100 17.54 -19.27 1.43
CA PRO A 100 16.79 -20.05 2.41
C PRO A 100 15.71 -19.22 3.11
N TRP A 101 14.58 -19.86 3.37
CA TRP A 101 13.43 -19.31 4.11
C TRP A 101 12.98 -20.31 5.17
N ARG A 102 12.64 -19.78 6.35
CA ARG A 102 12.18 -20.55 7.50
C ARG A 102 10.67 -20.70 7.42
N VAL A 103 10.19 -21.92 7.64
CA VAL A 103 8.76 -22.24 7.70
C VAL A 103 8.49 -23.08 8.93
N GLY A 104 7.28 -22.99 9.48
CA GLY A 104 6.91 -23.76 10.66
C GLY A 104 5.42 -23.92 10.81
N THR A 105 5.03 -24.76 11.75
CA THR A 105 3.64 -24.99 12.12
C THR A 105 3.36 -24.28 13.43
N VAL A 106 2.36 -23.40 13.43
CA VAL A 106 1.93 -22.64 14.60
C VAL A 106 0.55 -23.14 15.03
N GLN A 107 0.42 -23.52 16.30
CA GLN A 107 -0.87 -23.79 16.91
C GLN A 107 -1.49 -22.46 17.32
N LEU A 108 -2.55 -22.02 16.63
CA LEU A 108 -3.27 -20.81 17.01
C LEU A 108 -4.10 -21.05 18.27
N ASN A 109 -4.22 -20.00 19.10
CA ASN A 109 -5.17 -19.97 20.21
C ASN A 109 -6.62 -20.08 19.71
N ALA A 110 -6.89 -19.57 18.51
CA ALA A 110 -8.17 -19.68 17.82
C ALA A 110 -8.55 -21.12 17.40
N GLY A 111 -7.63 -22.09 17.55
CA GLY A 111 -7.91 -23.51 17.37
C GLY A 111 -7.14 -24.24 16.26
N PRO A 112 -7.04 -23.73 15.01
CA PRO A 112 -6.38 -24.47 13.94
C PRO A 112 -4.85 -24.40 14.02
N MET A 113 -4.18 -25.39 13.42
CA MET A 113 -2.75 -25.33 13.14
C MET A 113 -2.51 -24.67 11.78
N VAL A 114 -1.58 -23.74 11.73
CA VAL A 114 -1.28 -22.93 10.55
C VAL A 114 0.17 -23.11 10.14
N VAL A 115 0.39 -23.33 8.84
CA VAL A 115 1.73 -23.31 8.26
C VAL A 115 2.08 -21.86 7.92
N ALA A 116 3.18 -21.37 8.47
CA ALA A 116 3.61 -19.98 8.35
C ALA A 116 5.08 -19.89 7.94
N HIS A 117 5.44 -18.82 7.22
CA HIS A 117 6.82 -18.34 7.17
C HIS A 117 7.21 -17.85 8.56
N LEU A 118 8.48 -17.97 8.92
CA LEU A 118 8.96 -17.61 10.24
C LEU A 118 9.93 -16.44 10.14
N HIS A 119 9.65 -15.38 10.88
CA HIS A 119 10.60 -14.30 11.08
C HIS A 119 11.89 -14.82 11.76
N GLY A 120 13.05 -14.24 11.45
CA GLY A 120 14.38 -14.66 11.94
C GLY A 120 14.56 -14.68 13.47
N ASP A 121 13.65 -14.04 14.20
CA ASP A 121 13.65 -13.95 15.67
C ASP A 121 12.69 -14.90 16.36
N THR A 122 11.87 -15.62 15.61
CA THR A 122 11.01 -16.65 16.21
C THR A 122 11.83 -17.86 16.64
N VAL A 123 11.44 -18.46 17.76
CA VAL A 123 12.07 -19.64 18.35
C VAL A 123 11.02 -20.73 18.56
N GLU A 124 11.37 -21.96 18.22
CA GLU A 124 10.51 -23.12 18.43
C GLU A 124 10.08 -23.25 19.90
N GLY A 125 8.79 -23.51 20.14
CA GLY A 125 8.21 -23.64 21.47
C GLY A 125 7.77 -22.32 22.11
N GLU A 126 8.10 -21.16 21.54
CA GLU A 126 7.70 -19.86 22.06
C GLU A 126 6.36 -19.37 21.51
N ARG A 127 5.83 -18.31 22.14
CA ARG A 127 4.63 -17.61 21.65
C ARG A 127 5.00 -16.75 20.47
N VAL A 128 4.12 -16.74 19.47
CA VAL A 128 4.25 -15.97 18.24
C VAL A 128 2.96 -15.24 17.94
N LYS A 129 3.07 -14.16 17.16
CA LYS A 129 1.94 -13.43 16.61
C LYS A 129 1.91 -13.63 15.10
N LEU A 130 0.82 -14.18 14.58
CA LEU A 130 0.65 -14.37 13.15
C LEU A 130 0.18 -13.07 12.47
N ALA A 131 0.67 -12.84 11.27
CA ALA A 131 0.18 -11.79 10.39
C ALA A 131 -0.13 -12.40 9.01
N LEU A 132 -1.24 -11.97 8.41
CA LEU A 132 -1.46 -12.18 6.98
C LEU A 132 -0.74 -11.07 6.23
N LYS A 133 0.10 -11.46 5.28
CA LYS A 133 0.90 -10.57 4.46
C LYS A 133 0.73 -10.93 3.00
N LEU A 134 0.91 -9.97 2.11
CA LEU A 134 0.99 -10.24 0.69
C LEU A 134 2.46 -10.44 0.31
N ASP A 135 2.78 -11.56 -0.31
CA ASP A 135 4.10 -11.74 -0.92
C ASP A 135 4.25 -10.83 -2.15
N LYS A 136 5.40 -10.89 -2.83
CA LYS A 136 5.61 -10.16 -4.09
C LYS A 136 4.68 -10.60 -5.20
N SER A 137 4.11 -11.79 -5.08
CA SER A 137 3.12 -12.27 -6.00
C SER A 137 1.74 -11.73 -5.68
N GLY A 138 1.53 -10.91 -4.66
CA GLY A 138 0.19 -10.45 -4.25
C GLY A 138 -0.68 -11.58 -3.71
N SER A 139 -0.08 -12.69 -3.26
CA SER A 139 -0.78 -13.82 -2.64
C SER A 139 -0.64 -13.71 -1.13
N ALA A 140 -1.74 -14.00 -0.40
CA ALA A 140 -1.69 -14.05 1.05
C ALA A 140 -0.80 -15.20 1.53
N VAL A 141 0.13 -14.86 2.41
CA VAL A 141 0.98 -15.77 3.16
C VAL A 141 0.85 -15.46 4.64
N VAL A 142 0.97 -16.48 5.47
CA VAL A 142 1.03 -16.30 6.92
C VAL A 142 2.49 -16.14 7.31
N LEU A 143 2.79 -15.09 8.08
CA LEU A 143 4.09 -14.83 8.68
C LEU A 143 3.95 -14.89 10.20
N ALA A 144 4.74 -15.73 10.86
CA ALA A 144 4.89 -15.74 12.30
C ALA A 144 5.95 -14.73 12.72
N LEU A 145 5.54 -13.76 13.51
CA LEU A 145 6.38 -12.76 14.16
C LEU A 145 6.61 -13.17 15.62
N PRO A 146 7.71 -12.74 16.25
CA PRO A 146 7.86 -12.76 17.70
C PRO A 146 6.64 -12.12 18.39
N ALA A 147 6.30 -12.59 19.59
CA ALA A 147 5.17 -12.03 20.33
C ALA A 147 5.36 -10.55 20.72
N GLU A 148 6.61 -10.15 20.96
CA GLU A 148 7.01 -8.79 21.32
C GLU A 148 7.91 -8.19 20.23
N GLU A 149 7.97 -6.86 20.17
CA GLU A 149 8.83 -6.16 19.22
C GLU A 149 10.31 -6.41 19.55
N THR A 150 11.07 -6.86 18.57
CA THR A 150 12.51 -7.14 18.71
C THR A 150 13.32 -6.01 18.07
N PRO A 151 14.56 -5.78 18.54
CA PRO A 151 15.47 -4.86 17.86
C PRO A 151 15.62 -5.27 16.39
N ASP A 152 15.50 -4.29 15.49
CA ASP A 152 15.64 -4.49 14.04
C ASP A 152 14.66 -5.51 13.43
N MET A 153 13.47 -5.73 14.03
CA MET A 153 12.42 -6.60 13.45
C MET A 153 12.17 -6.28 11.96
N GLU A 154 12.05 -5.00 11.61
CA GLU A 154 11.82 -4.53 10.23
C GLU A 154 13.00 -4.81 9.26
N ALA A 155 14.14 -5.24 9.79
CA ALA A 155 15.31 -5.62 9.01
C ALA A 155 15.30 -7.09 8.55
N ASP A 156 14.38 -7.91 9.06
CA ASP A 156 14.30 -9.32 8.70
C ASP A 156 14.08 -9.51 7.19
N PRO A 157 14.87 -10.37 6.53
CA PRO A 157 14.77 -10.57 5.08
C PRO A 157 13.40 -11.08 4.61
N ILE A 158 12.73 -11.92 5.41
CA ILE A 158 11.43 -12.51 5.05
C ILE A 158 10.33 -11.46 5.20
N LEU A 159 10.32 -10.70 6.28
CA LEU A 159 9.38 -9.59 6.48
C LEU A 159 9.52 -8.55 5.37
N ARG A 160 10.76 -8.16 5.02
CA ARG A 160 11.05 -7.18 3.96
C ARG A 160 10.65 -7.63 2.56
N GLU A 161 10.41 -8.92 2.35
CA GLU A 161 9.87 -9.40 1.08
C GLU A 161 8.38 -9.03 0.92
N MET A 162 7.69 -8.86 2.04
CA MET A 162 6.25 -8.63 2.12
C MET A 162 5.90 -7.16 2.38
N THR A 163 6.87 -6.36 2.83
CA THR A 163 6.70 -4.95 3.20
C THR A 163 7.52 -4.03 2.30
N CYS A 164 7.34 -2.72 2.46
CA CYS A 164 8.10 -1.70 1.74
C CYS A 164 8.56 -0.57 2.68
N ASP A 165 9.31 -0.90 3.73
CA ASP A 165 9.83 0.10 4.67
C ASP A 165 10.61 1.23 3.95
N PRO A 166 10.22 2.50 4.14
CA PRO A 166 10.92 3.66 3.57
C PRO A 166 12.39 3.80 3.97
N LYS A 167 12.83 3.14 5.04
CA LYS A 167 14.22 3.24 5.52
C LYS A 167 15.24 2.92 4.42
N PHE A 168 16.14 3.87 4.17
CA PHE A 168 17.15 3.89 3.10
C PHE A 168 16.61 3.89 1.67
N ARG A 169 15.32 4.14 1.47
CA ARG A 169 14.70 4.24 0.15
C ARG A 169 14.77 5.64 -0.42
N ARG A 170 14.75 5.72 -1.75
CA ARG A 170 14.62 6.98 -2.48
C ARG A 170 13.17 7.17 -2.87
N VAL A 171 12.57 8.24 -2.38
CA VAL A 171 11.12 8.49 -2.51
C VAL A 171 10.93 9.67 -3.45
N LEU A 172 9.96 9.57 -4.36
CA LEU A 172 9.45 10.69 -5.15
C LEU A 172 8.07 11.07 -4.64
N ILE A 173 7.89 12.32 -4.25
CA ILE A 173 6.60 12.94 -3.92
C ILE A 173 6.24 13.86 -5.08
N THR A 174 5.07 13.68 -5.70
CA THR A 174 4.82 14.26 -7.03
C THR A 174 4.46 15.75 -7.00
N ASP A 175 3.89 16.25 -5.89
CA ASP A 175 3.58 17.66 -5.68
C ASP A 175 3.87 18.06 -4.23
N GLY A 176 4.88 18.89 -4.01
CA GLY A 176 5.25 19.47 -2.72
C GLY A 176 4.68 20.85 -2.43
N ARG A 177 3.92 21.44 -3.36
CA ARG A 177 3.33 22.76 -3.17
C ARG A 177 2.14 22.71 -2.21
N ASN A 178 1.37 21.62 -2.27
CA ASN A 178 0.26 21.39 -1.36
C ASN A 178 0.73 20.89 0.02
N THR A 179 -0.13 21.06 1.04
CA THR A 179 0.22 20.72 2.44
C THR A 179 0.37 19.21 2.65
N VAL A 180 -0.28 18.38 1.83
CA VAL A 180 -0.15 16.91 1.85
C VAL A 180 1.24 16.48 1.42
N GLY A 181 1.76 17.01 0.31
CA GLY A 181 3.11 16.76 -0.17
C GLY A 181 4.19 17.16 0.83
N GLN A 182 4.02 18.31 1.48
CA GLN A 182 4.94 18.77 2.53
C GLN A 182 4.92 17.83 3.75
N ALA A 183 3.72 17.39 4.17
CA ALA A 183 3.58 16.43 5.26
C ALA A 183 4.18 15.06 4.91
N MET A 184 4.00 14.59 3.68
CA MET A 184 4.63 13.38 3.16
C MET A 184 6.15 13.52 3.18
N ALA A 185 6.70 14.64 2.70
CA ALA A 185 8.16 14.84 2.65
C ALA A 185 8.80 14.73 4.04
N LYS A 186 8.16 15.37 5.02
CA LYS A 186 8.55 15.26 6.42
C LYS A 186 8.47 13.83 6.94
N ALA A 187 7.32 13.16 6.76
CA ALA A 187 7.10 11.81 7.27
C ALA A 187 8.07 10.78 6.67
N PHE A 188 8.34 10.85 5.36
CA PHE A 188 9.30 9.96 4.71
C PHE A 188 10.75 10.23 5.14
N SER A 189 11.13 11.50 5.36
CA SER A 189 12.45 11.84 5.91
C SER A 189 12.62 11.30 7.34
N GLU A 190 11.62 11.51 8.21
CA GLU A 190 11.57 10.98 9.58
C GLU A 190 11.56 9.44 9.61
N ALA A 191 10.95 8.79 8.61
CA ALA A 191 10.96 7.34 8.45
C ALA A 191 12.31 6.76 8.02
N GLY A 192 13.31 7.61 7.77
CA GLY A 192 14.67 7.18 7.42
C GLY A 192 14.91 7.01 5.92
N ALA A 193 14.08 7.61 5.05
CA ALA A 193 14.35 7.65 3.61
C ALA A 193 15.77 8.19 3.35
N ALA A 194 16.48 7.59 2.39
CA ALA A 194 17.83 8.01 2.03
C ALA A 194 17.81 9.40 1.37
N ILE A 195 16.79 9.65 0.55
CA ILE A 195 16.51 10.94 -0.08
C ILE A 195 15.02 10.98 -0.44
N VAL A 196 14.42 12.15 -0.32
CA VAL A 196 13.05 12.44 -0.72
C VAL A 196 13.10 13.51 -1.81
N PHE A 197 12.87 13.10 -3.04
CA PHE A 197 12.65 14.01 -4.17
C PHE A 197 11.24 14.57 -4.08
N VAL A 198 11.11 15.89 -4.09
CA VAL A 198 9.82 16.56 -4.01
C VAL A 198 9.59 17.36 -5.28
N GLY A 199 8.64 16.88 -6.08
CA GLY A 199 8.22 17.47 -7.34
C GLY A 199 7.49 18.80 -7.14
N ILE A 200 7.91 19.83 -7.87
CA ILE A 200 7.25 21.13 -7.94
C ILE A 200 7.36 21.63 -9.37
N ALA A 201 6.25 21.97 -10.02
CA ALA A 201 6.25 22.41 -11.43
C ALA A 201 7.14 23.65 -11.66
N ASP A 202 6.96 24.67 -10.80
CA ASP A 202 7.73 25.93 -10.83
C ASP A 202 8.48 26.13 -9.50
N PRO A 203 9.65 25.51 -9.28
CA PRO A 203 10.37 25.60 -8.01
C PRO A 203 10.77 27.02 -7.60
N TRP A 204 10.88 27.92 -8.58
CA TRP A 204 11.26 29.33 -8.38
C TRP A 204 10.10 30.20 -7.87
N LYS A 205 8.84 29.75 -8.01
CA LYS A 205 7.66 30.53 -7.63
C LYS A 205 7.36 30.33 -6.14
N PRO A 206 7.22 31.40 -5.32
CA PRO A 206 6.93 31.25 -3.89
C PRO A 206 5.58 30.57 -3.62
N TYR A 207 5.54 29.75 -2.56
CA TYR A 207 4.33 29.10 -2.04
C TYR A 207 4.41 28.94 -0.51
N PRO A 208 3.25 28.79 0.17
CA PRO A 208 3.23 28.57 1.62
C PRO A 208 4.00 27.31 2.03
N GLY A 209 4.89 27.43 3.00
CA GLY A 209 5.69 26.29 3.51
C GLY A 209 6.99 25.99 2.75
N MET A 210 7.32 26.73 1.68
CA MET A 210 8.54 26.53 0.90
C MET A 210 9.84 26.50 1.75
N ALA A 211 10.00 27.46 2.66
CA ALA A 211 11.17 27.52 3.54
C ALA A 211 11.24 26.35 4.51
N ALA A 212 10.09 25.91 5.03
CA ALA A 212 10.00 24.77 5.93
C ALA A 212 10.32 23.46 5.20
N LEU A 213 9.83 23.29 3.97
CA LEU A 213 10.12 22.14 3.12
C LEU A 213 11.61 22.05 2.77
N ALA A 214 12.22 23.17 2.39
CA ALA A 214 13.65 23.24 2.07
C ALA A 214 14.56 22.98 3.29
N ALA A 215 14.07 23.21 4.51
CA ALA A 215 14.80 22.95 5.75
C ALA A 215 14.74 21.48 6.20
N ILE A 216 13.92 20.63 5.57
CA ILE A 216 13.83 19.21 5.93
C ILE A 216 15.10 18.50 5.47
N GLU A 217 15.74 17.78 6.39
CA GLU A 217 16.91 16.97 6.08
C GLU A 217 16.56 15.92 5.00
N ARG A 218 17.49 15.65 4.07
CA ARG A 218 17.35 14.64 3.00
C ARG A 218 16.20 14.90 2.01
N VAL A 219 15.67 16.13 1.95
CA VAL A 219 14.72 16.56 0.92
C VAL A 219 15.46 17.28 -0.21
N GLU A 220 15.14 16.93 -1.46
CA GLU A 220 15.64 17.58 -2.67
C GLU A 220 14.44 18.00 -3.53
N ILE A 221 14.32 19.29 -3.86
CA ILE A 221 13.25 19.78 -4.73
C ILE A 221 13.65 19.56 -6.19
N VAL A 222 12.74 18.97 -6.97
CA VAL A 222 12.94 18.70 -8.40
C VAL A 222 11.81 19.31 -9.23
N PRO A 223 12.08 19.81 -10.44
CA PRO A 223 11.02 20.24 -11.35
C PRO A 223 10.16 19.04 -11.74
N LEU A 224 8.86 19.12 -11.48
CA LEU A 224 7.90 18.09 -11.88
C LEU A 224 6.50 18.70 -12.02
N ASP A 225 6.00 18.71 -13.24
CA ASP A 225 4.59 18.96 -13.54
C ASP A 225 3.96 17.65 -14.05
N VAL A 226 3.00 17.11 -13.30
CA VAL A 226 2.31 15.87 -13.68
C VAL A 226 1.38 16.01 -14.88
N THR A 227 1.07 17.25 -15.30
CA THR A 227 0.26 17.53 -16.50
C THR A 227 1.13 17.55 -17.77
N ASP A 228 2.44 17.79 -17.63
CA ASP A 228 3.39 17.81 -18.75
C ASP A 228 4.14 16.48 -18.89
N THR A 229 3.88 15.78 -20.00
CA THR A 229 4.58 14.55 -20.36
C THR A 229 6.10 14.72 -20.46
N THR A 230 6.57 15.88 -20.93
CA THR A 230 8.01 16.16 -21.07
C THR A 230 8.65 16.25 -19.69
N SER A 231 8.10 17.08 -18.80
CA SER A 231 8.53 17.17 -17.39
C SER A 231 8.63 15.80 -16.71
N VAL A 232 7.60 14.96 -16.82
CA VAL A 232 7.58 13.63 -16.20
C VAL A 232 8.65 12.70 -16.80
N THR A 233 8.78 12.67 -18.13
CA THR A 233 9.74 11.78 -18.83
C THR A 233 11.19 12.19 -18.62
N GLU A 234 11.49 13.49 -18.57
CA GLU A 234 12.83 13.99 -18.26
C GLU A 234 13.26 13.62 -16.83
N LEU A 235 12.39 13.85 -15.85
CA LEU A 235 12.68 13.46 -14.46
C LEU A 235 12.86 11.94 -14.33
N ALA A 236 12.01 11.15 -15.01
CA ALA A 236 12.16 9.70 -15.04
C ALA A 236 13.47 9.26 -15.70
N GLY A 237 13.92 9.92 -16.76
CA GLY A 237 15.21 9.66 -17.40
C GLY A 237 16.40 9.94 -16.48
N GLN A 238 16.32 11.03 -15.69
CA GLN A 238 17.38 11.43 -14.77
C GLN A 238 17.41 10.56 -13.49
N ASN A 239 16.24 10.35 -12.88
CA ASN A 239 16.11 9.82 -11.53
C ASN A 239 15.35 8.49 -11.43
N GLY A 240 14.61 8.07 -12.46
CA GLY A 240 13.73 6.90 -12.42
C GLY A 240 14.43 5.59 -12.09
N GLY A 241 15.67 5.39 -12.57
CA GLY A 241 16.47 4.20 -12.20
C GLY A 241 16.88 4.15 -10.72
N ARG A 242 16.76 5.26 -9.99
CA ARG A 242 17.17 5.41 -8.58
C ARG A 242 15.99 5.38 -7.61
N ILE A 243 14.79 5.74 -8.05
CA ILE A 243 13.59 5.85 -7.23
C ILE A 243 13.07 4.45 -6.87
N ASP A 244 12.67 4.29 -5.61
CA ASP A 244 12.13 3.06 -5.04
C ASP A 244 10.63 3.19 -4.76
N ILE A 245 10.21 4.37 -4.29
CA ILE A 245 8.84 4.65 -3.90
C ILE A 245 8.37 5.90 -4.64
N VAL A 246 7.25 5.80 -5.36
CA VAL A 246 6.56 6.97 -5.93
C VAL A 246 5.30 7.21 -5.11
N VAL A 247 5.08 8.44 -4.65
CA VAL A 247 3.91 8.88 -3.87
C VAL A 247 3.19 9.96 -4.66
N ASN A 248 2.03 9.60 -5.21
CA ASN A 248 1.23 10.52 -5.99
C ASN A 248 0.41 11.44 -5.07
N THR A 249 0.91 12.66 -4.86
CA THR A 249 0.31 13.70 -3.99
C THR A 249 -0.33 14.83 -4.77
N ALA A 250 -0.24 14.83 -6.11
CA ALA A 250 -0.86 15.84 -6.94
C ALA A 250 -2.38 15.80 -6.77
N GLU A 251 -2.97 16.93 -6.39
CA GLU A 251 -4.41 17.06 -6.19
C GLU A 251 -4.98 18.32 -6.82
N HIS A 252 -6.17 18.18 -7.38
CA HIS A 252 -7.01 19.30 -7.78
C HIS A 252 -8.45 18.86 -7.52
N VAL A 253 -9.16 19.58 -6.66
CA VAL A 253 -10.51 19.20 -6.20
C VAL A 253 -11.36 20.45 -6.17
N ARG A 254 -12.63 20.35 -6.54
CA ARG A 254 -13.56 21.47 -6.36
C ARG A 254 -14.95 21.00 -5.99
N ALA A 255 -15.59 21.77 -5.11
CA ALA A 255 -16.97 21.57 -4.75
C ALA A 255 -17.91 21.81 -5.95
N GLY A 256 -19.08 21.19 -5.87
CA GLY A 256 -20.18 21.28 -6.81
C GLY A 256 -20.59 19.91 -7.36
N GLY A 257 -21.91 19.72 -7.50
CA GLY A 257 -22.50 18.57 -8.16
C GLY A 257 -22.35 18.61 -9.68
N ILE A 258 -22.75 17.53 -10.35
CA ILE A 258 -22.57 17.37 -11.80
C ILE A 258 -23.45 18.35 -12.60
N ILE A 259 -24.68 18.62 -12.13
CA ILE A 259 -25.66 19.44 -12.86
C ILE A 259 -25.45 20.92 -12.56
N GLU A 260 -25.49 21.30 -11.28
CA GLU A 260 -25.56 22.71 -10.86
C GLU A 260 -24.25 23.48 -11.01
N ARG A 261 -23.10 22.79 -10.91
CA ARG A 261 -21.78 23.45 -10.98
C ARG A 261 -21.56 24.13 -12.32
N GLY A 262 -22.04 23.53 -13.41
CA GLY A 262 -21.83 24.02 -14.77
C GLY A 262 -20.37 24.03 -15.23
N GLY A 263 -20.15 23.89 -16.54
CA GLY A 263 -18.81 23.97 -17.14
C GLY A 263 -17.94 22.71 -16.94
N LEU A 264 -17.28 22.29 -18.01
CA LEU A 264 -16.46 21.06 -18.02
C LEU A 264 -14.97 21.30 -17.80
N ASN A 265 -14.50 22.54 -17.90
CA ASN A 265 -13.07 22.86 -17.89
C ASN A 265 -12.43 22.38 -16.59
N VAL A 266 -13.05 22.67 -15.45
CA VAL A 266 -12.47 22.28 -14.17
C VAL A 266 -12.46 20.76 -13.98
N ALA A 267 -13.51 20.05 -14.42
CA ALA A 267 -13.50 18.58 -14.39
C ALA A 267 -12.41 17.99 -15.32
N ARG A 268 -12.11 18.65 -16.45
CA ARG A 268 -11.00 18.28 -17.34
C ARG A 268 -9.65 18.55 -16.68
N ASP A 269 -9.49 19.67 -16.00
CA ASP A 269 -8.26 20.01 -15.27
C ASP A 269 -8.01 19.02 -14.12
N GLU A 270 -9.06 18.67 -13.35
CA GLU A 270 -9.01 17.63 -12.32
C GLU A 270 -8.59 16.27 -12.92
N MET A 271 -9.19 15.89 -14.05
CA MET A 271 -8.84 14.66 -14.76
C MET A 271 -7.39 14.66 -15.26
N ASP A 272 -6.91 15.80 -15.78
CA ASP A 272 -5.54 15.90 -16.31
C ASP A 272 -4.49 15.81 -15.22
N ILE A 273 -4.73 16.45 -14.07
CA ILE A 273 -3.83 16.42 -12.92
C ILE A 273 -3.86 15.04 -12.24
N ARG A 274 -5.05 14.52 -11.91
CA ARG A 274 -5.19 13.31 -11.09
C ARG A 274 -5.02 12.05 -11.91
N TYR A 275 -5.85 11.87 -12.94
CA TYR A 275 -5.94 10.62 -13.69
C TYR A 275 -4.86 10.52 -14.75
N PHE A 276 -4.77 11.49 -15.67
CA PHE A 276 -3.72 11.48 -16.69
C PHE A 276 -2.33 11.69 -16.07
N GLY A 277 -2.22 12.51 -15.01
CA GLY A 277 -0.99 12.61 -14.22
C GLY A 277 -0.53 11.27 -13.62
N LEU A 278 -1.45 10.50 -13.01
CA LEU A 278 -1.15 9.13 -12.54
C LEU A 278 -0.67 8.25 -13.70
N MET A 279 -1.34 8.28 -14.85
CA MET A 279 -0.95 7.48 -16.02
C MET A 279 0.44 7.86 -16.55
N ARG A 280 0.76 9.16 -16.66
CA ARG A 280 2.09 9.63 -17.09
C ARG A 280 3.17 9.15 -16.12
N LEU A 281 2.94 9.28 -14.83
CA LEU A 281 3.85 8.77 -13.79
C LEU A 281 4.03 7.25 -13.88
N ALA A 282 2.95 6.50 -14.04
CA ALA A 282 2.98 5.04 -14.18
C ALA A 282 3.75 4.61 -15.43
N GLN A 283 3.54 5.26 -16.57
CA GLN A 283 4.25 4.95 -17.81
C GLN A 283 5.75 5.28 -17.73
N ALA A 284 6.11 6.40 -17.09
CA ALA A 284 7.49 6.85 -17.01
C ALA A 284 8.31 6.10 -15.93
N PHE A 285 7.74 5.89 -14.75
CA PHE A 285 8.45 5.27 -13.61
C PHE A 285 8.18 3.76 -13.48
N GLY A 286 7.04 3.26 -13.96
CA GLY A 286 6.61 1.86 -13.81
C GLY A 286 7.62 0.83 -14.33
N PRO A 287 8.18 0.99 -15.55
CA PRO A 287 9.20 0.05 -16.05
C PRO A 287 10.42 -0.04 -15.13
N ALA A 288 10.94 1.11 -14.65
CA ALA A 288 12.07 1.14 -13.74
C ALA A 288 11.72 0.51 -12.38
N LEU A 289 10.56 0.84 -11.81
CA LEU A 289 10.07 0.26 -10.55
C LEU A 289 9.97 -1.27 -10.62
N ARG A 290 9.47 -1.84 -11.73
CA ARG A 290 9.41 -3.30 -11.91
C ARG A 290 10.78 -3.96 -11.81
N PHE A 291 11.80 -3.36 -12.42
CA PHE A 291 13.17 -3.87 -12.32
C PHE A 291 13.76 -3.68 -10.91
N ARG A 292 13.36 -2.63 -10.19
CA ARG A 292 13.79 -2.38 -8.81
C ARG A 292 13.16 -3.36 -7.82
N GLY A 293 11.87 -3.62 -7.92
CA GLY A 293 11.20 -4.60 -7.03
C GLY A 293 11.71 -6.04 -7.24
N ALA A 294 12.16 -6.37 -8.45
CA ALA A 294 12.80 -7.65 -8.76
C ALA A 294 14.28 -7.74 -8.34
N ASP A 295 14.90 -6.64 -7.87
CA ASP A 295 16.27 -6.64 -7.40
C ASP A 295 16.36 -7.30 -6.01
N GLY A 296 17.24 -8.28 -5.81
CA GLY A 296 17.41 -8.95 -4.52
C GLY A 296 17.94 -8.03 -3.40
N ALA A 297 18.73 -7.00 -3.73
CA ALA A 297 19.31 -6.10 -2.73
C ALA A 297 18.36 -4.94 -2.35
N ASN A 298 17.58 -4.44 -3.31
CA ASN A 298 16.71 -3.27 -3.14
C ASN A 298 15.24 -3.55 -3.39
N SER A 299 14.83 -4.73 -2.96
CA SER A 299 13.62 -5.42 -3.40
C SER A 299 12.28 -4.80 -2.93
N ALA A 300 12.35 -3.67 -2.22
CA ALA A 300 11.20 -2.94 -1.70
C ALA A 300 10.95 -1.71 -2.58
N ALA A 301 10.00 -1.86 -3.50
CA ALA A 301 9.52 -0.80 -4.35
C ALA A 301 8.00 -0.64 -4.17
N ALA A 302 7.51 0.60 -4.23
CA ALA A 302 6.08 0.88 -4.11
C ALA A 302 5.61 2.03 -5.01
N PHE A 303 4.35 1.97 -5.41
CA PHE A 303 3.60 3.06 -6.00
C PHE A 303 2.43 3.37 -5.08
N VAL A 304 2.41 4.56 -4.50
CA VAL A 304 1.41 4.99 -3.52
C VAL A 304 0.48 6.00 -4.15
N ASN A 305 -0.81 5.70 -4.16
CA ASN A 305 -1.87 6.62 -4.55
C ASN A 305 -2.57 7.14 -3.31
N LEU A 306 -2.69 8.47 -3.21
CA LEU A 306 -3.60 9.09 -2.26
C LEU A 306 -4.94 9.26 -2.98
N LEU A 307 -5.97 8.54 -2.56
CA LEU A 307 -7.30 8.57 -3.16
C LEU A 307 -8.33 9.07 -2.13
N SER A 308 -9.34 9.79 -2.59
CA SER A 308 -10.50 10.04 -1.73
C SER A 308 -11.27 8.73 -1.52
N VAL A 309 -11.84 8.51 -0.34
CA VAL A 309 -12.78 7.41 -0.11
C VAL A 309 -13.99 7.50 -1.06
N HIS A 310 -14.28 8.69 -1.59
CA HIS A 310 -15.32 8.91 -2.59
C HIS A 310 -14.98 8.40 -4.00
N ALA A 311 -13.81 7.77 -4.18
CA ALA A 311 -13.55 6.89 -5.31
C ALA A 311 -14.46 5.65 -5.31
N LEU A 312 -14.92 5.22 -4.13
CA LEU A 312 -15.77 4.03 -3.95
C LEU A 312 -17.26 4.35 -4.01
N MET A 313 -17.64 5.58 -3.63
CA MET A 313 -19.02 6.05 -3.62
C MET A 313 -19.02 7.56 -3.83
N ASN A 314 -19.80 8.03 -4.80
CA ASN A 314 -19.83 9.44 -5.16
C ASN A 314 -20.35 10.30 -4.00
N TRP A 315 -19.69 11.43 -3.73
CA TRP A 315 -20.23 12.47 -2.87
C TRP A 315 -20.85 13.57 -3.73
N PRO A 316 -22.19 13.76 -3.71
CA PRO A 316 -22.86 14.69 -4.62
C PRO A 316 -22.36 16.13 -4.53
N ALA A 317 -21.93 16.59 -3.35
CA ALA A 317 -21.33 17.91 -3.16
C ALA A 317 -19.97 18.07 -3.88
N TYR A 318 -19.34 16.98 -4.32
CA TYR A 318 -18.07 16.90 -5.05
C TYR A 318 -18.19 15.90 -6.21
N GLY A 319 -19.29 15.96 -6.95
CA GLY A 319 -19.71 14.88 -7.84
C GLY A 319 -18.72 14.59 -8.98
N ALA A 320 -18.19 15.65 -9.62
CA ALA A 320 -17.17 15.50 -10.67
C ALA A 320 -15.83 15.00 -10.12
N SER A 321 -15.38 15.53 -8.99
CA SER A 321 -14.14 15.10 -8.33
C SER A 321 -14.20 13.63 -7.92
N SER A 322 -15.34 13.19 -7.37
CA SER A 322 -15.55 11.77 -7.02
C SER A 322 -15.46 10.85 -8.24
N ALA A 323 -15.92 11.29 -9.42
CA ALA A 323 -15.79 10.53 -10.66
C ALA A 323 -14.33 10.41 -11.13
N VAL A 324 -13.54 11.48 -10.97
CA VAL A 324 -12.09 11.47 -11.24
C VAL A 324 -11.36 10.51 -10.28
N GLU A 325 -11.70 10.53 -8.99
CA GLU A 325 -11.15 9.63 -8.00
C GLU A 325 -11.49 8.16 -8.29
N ALA A 326 -12.71 7.87 -8.76
CA ALA A 326 -13.11 6.54 -9.22
C ALA A 326 -12.31 6.08 -10.46
N ALA A 327 -12.03 7.00 -11.40
CA ALA A 327 -11.15 6.70 -12.53
C ALA A 327 -9.72 6.39 -12.07
N CYS A 328 -9.20 7.15 -11.09
CA CYS A 328 -7.88 6.90 -10.49
C CYS A 328 -7.82 5.55 -9.77
N LEU A 329 -8.87 5.16 -9.05
CA LEU A 329 -8.96 3.83 -8.43
C LEU A 329 -8.94 2.72 -9.48
N SER A 330 -9.69 2.85 -10.55
CA SER A 330 -9.67 1.89 -11.66
C SER A 330 -8.28 1.78 -12.30
N ALA A 331 -7.60 2.91 -12.53
CA ALA A 331 -6.21 2.91 -13.01
C ALA A 331 -5.25 2.25 -12.02
N ALA A 332 -5.41 2.50 -10.72
CA ALA A 332 -4.58 1.88 -9.67
C ALA A 332 -4.76 0.35 -9.62
N GLN A 333 -5.97 -0.15 -9.83
CA GLN A 333 -6.25 -1.60 -9.92
C GLN A 333 -5.53 -2.23 -11.12
N CYS A 334 -5.54 -1.57 -12.29
CA CYS A 334 -4.77 -2.01 -13.45
C CYS A 334 -3.26 -1.99 -13.16
N LEU A 335 -2.77 -0.89 -12.59
CA LEU A 335 -1.37 -0.70 -12.26
C LEU A 335 -0.84 -1.77 -11.29
N ARG A 336 -1.67 -2.18 -10.32
CA ARG A 336 -1.35 -3.28 -9.39
C ARG A 336 -1.07 -4.58 -10.15
N ALA A 337 -1.88 -4.91 -11.16
CA ALA A 337 -1.66 -6.10 -11.99
C ALA A 337 -0.39 -5.97 -12.86
N GLU A 338 -0.15 -4.80 -13.46
CA GLU A 338 1.00 -4.57 -14.33
C GLU A 338 2.35 -4.55 -13.60
N LEU A 339 2.37 -4.04 -12.36
CA LEU A 339 3.59 -3.96 -11.55
C LEU A 339 3.86 -5.24 -10.73
N ARG A 340 2.87 -6.12 -10.58
CA ARG A 340 2.95 -7.41 -9.84
C ARG A 340 4.12 -8.30 -10.25
N PRO A 341 4.48 -8.47 -11.55
CA PRO A 341 5.65 -9.28 -11.90
C PRO A 341 6.94 -8.75 -11.25
N GLY A 342 7.07 -7.43 -11.09
CA GLY A 342 8.19 -6.80 -10.40
C GLY A 342 8.13 -6.89 -8.88
N GLY A 343 7.05 -7.41 -8.28
CA GLY A 343 6.86 -7.41 -6.83
C GLY A 343 6.71 -6.02 -6.23
N VAL A 344 6.35 -5.01 -7.04
CA VAL A 344 6.13 -3.64 -6.56
C VAL A 344 4.77 -3.57 -5.87
N LYS A 345 4.73 -2.97 -4.69
CA LYS A 345 3.48 -2.78 -3.95
C LYS A 345 2.72 -1.58 -4.50
N VAL A 346 1.43 -1.75 -4.81
CA VAL A 346 0.56 -0.62 -5.17
C VAL A 346 -0.38 -0.35 -4.00
N VAL A 347 -0.08 0.74 -3.29
CA VAL A 347 -0.77 1.14 -2.06
C VAL A 347 -1.78 2.24 -2.39
N ASN A 348 -3.04 2.06 -2.03
CA ASN A 348 -4.04 3.11 -2.09
C ASN A 348 -4.39 3.53 -0.66
N ALA A 349 -4.20 4.82 -0.36
CA ALA A 349 -4.67 5.42 0.88
C ALA A 349 -5.98 6.16 0.61
N PHE A 350 -7.09 5.61 1.11
CA PHE A 350 -8.42 6.20 1.05
C PHE A 350 -8.62 7.15 2.23
N PHE A 351 -8.82 8.44 1.95
CA PHE A 351 -9.04 9.46 2.97
C PHE A 351 -10.41 10.13 2.83
N GLY A 352 -10.98 10.55 3.96
CA GLY A 352 -12.10 11.50 4.00
C GLY A 352 -11.62 12.95 3.86
N PRO A 353 -12.50 13.96 3.99
CA PRO A 353 -12.13 15.37 3.80
C PRO A 353 -10.86 15.78 4.57
N LEU A 354 -9.89 16.40 3.88
CA LEU A 354 -8.61 16.81 4.48
C LEU A 354 -8.67 18.25 5.02
N GLU A 355 -7.79 18.58 5.96
CA GLU A 355 -7.54 19.96 6.39
C GLU A 355 -6.70 20.73 5.35
N THR A 356 -7.29 20.96 4.17
CA THR A 356 -6.66 21.66 3.04
C THR A 356 -7.56 22.77 2.52
N GLU A 357 -7.04 23.56 1.57
CA GLU A 357 -7.81 24.65 0.94
C GLU A 357 -9.06 24.16 0.21
N TRP A 358 -9.07 22.91 -0.25
CA TRP A 358 -10.16 22.32 -1.03
C TRP A 358 -11.44 22.04 -0.22
N PHE A 359 -11.29 21.86 1.10
CA PHE A 359 -12.37 21.46 2.02
C PHE A 359 -12.57 22.48 3.15
N GLN A 360 -12.24 23.76 2.91
CA GLN A 360 -12.42 24.82 3.92
C GLN A 360 -13.87 24.93 4.39
N THR A 361 -14.82 24.83 3.46
CA THR A 361 -16.27 24.94 3.73
C THR A 361 -16.88 23.66 4.30
N VAL A 362 -16.14 22.55 4.31
CA VAL A 362 -16.63 21.28 4.86
C VAL A 362 -16.50 21.31 6.38
N PRO A 363 -17.58 21.03 7.13
CA PRO A 363 -17.53 20.97 8.58
C PRO A 363 -16.68 19.78 9.06
N PRO A 364 -16.18 19.79 10.29
CA PRO A 364 -15.53 18.63 10.90
C PRO A 364 -16.46 17.39 10.93
N PRO A 365 -15.91 16.16 10.93
CA PRO A 365 -14.50 15.82 11.06
C PRO A 365 -13.69 15.96 9.77
N LYS A 366 -12.46 16.47 9.88
CA LYS A 366 -11.47 16.54 8.80
C LYS A 366 -10.16 15.88 9.23
N LEU A 367 -9.45 15.29 8.28
CA LEU A 367 -8.20 14.59 8.52
C LEU A 367 -7.00 15.52 8.28
N ALA A 368 -6.11 15.61 9.26
CA ALA A 368 -4.87 16.36 9.13
C ALA A 368 -3.91 15.69 8.12
N PRO A 369 -3.25 16.46 7.22
CA PRO A 369 -2.26 15.92 6.28
C PRO A 369 -1.14 15.10 6.94
N THR A 370 -0.72 15.48 8.15
CA THR A 370 0.30 14.75 8.93
C THR A 370 -0.18 13.38 9.38
N ALA A 371 -1.47 13.21 9.68
CA ALA A 371 -2.05 11.92 10.05
C ALA A 371 -2.10 10.99 8.82
N LEU A 372 -2.49 11.53 7.66
CA LEU A 372 -2.43 10.80 6.38
C LEU A 372 -1.01 10.34 6.06
N ALA A 373 -0.02 11.23 6.20
CA ALA A 373 1.39 10.90 5.94
C ALA A 373 1.93 9.79 6.85
N LYS A 374 1.61 9.84 8.15
CA LYS A 374 1.95 8.76 9.09
C LYS A 374 1.28 7.44 8.73
N ALA A 375 0.00 7.47 8.34
CA ALA A 375 -0.73 6.28 7.93
C ALA A 375 -0.13 5.63 6.67
N VAL A 376 0.31 6.42 5.69
CA VAL A 376 0.99 5.92 4.49
C VAL A 376 2.33 5.25 4.83
N VAL A 377 3.14 5.87 5.68
CA VAL A 377 4.41 5.26 6.15
C VAL A 377 4.13 3.95 6.90
N ALA A 378 3.12 3.93 7.77
CA ALA A 378 2.72 2.72 8.48
C ALA A 378 2.23 1.63 7.52
N ALA A 379 1.42 1.99 6.52
CA ALA A 379 0.94 1.06 5.51
C ALA A 379 2.08 0.41 4.72
N LEU A 380 3.09 1.19 4.33
CA LEU A 380 4.29 0.70 3.67
C LEU A 380 5.11 -0.26 4.55
N ARG A 381 5.30 0.07 5.83
CA ARG A 381 5.95 -0.83 6.80
C ARG A 381 5.16 -2.11 7.05
N GLN A 382 3.83 -2.03 7.03
CA GLN A 382 2.98 -3.20 7.18
C GLN A 382 2.84 -4.02 5.89
N GLY A 383 3.12 -3.44 4.72
CA GLY A 383 2.96 -4.10 3.43
C GLY A 383 1.50 -4.27 3.00
N VAL A 384 0.62 -3.36 3.45
CA VAL A 384 -0.81 -3.36 3.08
C VAL A 384 -1.01 -2.66 1.73
N GLU A 385 -2.03 -3.08 0.99
CA GLU A 385 -2.35 -2.54 -0.33
C GLU A 385 -3.43 -1.47 -0.28
N ASP A 386 -4.39 -1.55 0.64
CA ASP A 386 -5.48 -0.60 0.75
C ASP A 386 -5.65 -0.18 2.23
N VAL A 387 -5.57 1.13 2.51
CA VAL A 387 -5.67 1.69 3.87
C VAL A 387 -6.73 2.79 3.91
N PHE A 388 -7.59 2.75 4.93
CA PHE A 388 -8.68 3.73 5.13
C PHE A 388 -8.34 4.63 6.32
N VAL A 389 -8.14 5.91 6.05
CA VAL A 389 -7.57 6.87 7.01
C VAL A 389 -8.61 7.90 7.43
N GLY A 390 -8.84 7.99 8.74
CA GLY A 390 -9.81 8.89 9.36
C GLY A 390 -11.23 8.31 9.44
N ASP A 391 -12.05 8.92 10.30
CA ASP A 391 -13.37 8.39 10.68
C ASP A 391 -14.33 8.30 9.48
N VAL A 392 -14.33 9.31 8.62
CA VAL A 392 -15.20 9.33 7.42
C VAL A 392 -14.84 8.20 6.46
N ALA A 393 -13.55 7.90 6.28
CA ALA A 393 -13.12 6.83 5.40
C ALA A 393 -13.50 5.44 5.97
N GLN A 394 -13.36 5.27 7.28
CA GLN A 394 -13.75 4.06 8.00
C GLN A 394 -15.27 3.83 7.94
N ASP A 395 -16.07 4.88 8.23
CA ASP A 395 -17.53 4.83 8.18
C ASP A 395 -18.03 4.44 6.78
N ILE A 396 -17.53 5.11 5.74
CA ILE A 396 -17.91 4.81 4.35
C ILE A 396 -17.53 3.37 3.98
N ARG A 397 -16.34 2.89 4.37
CA ARG A 397 -15.91 1.52 4.12
C ARG A 397 -16.88 0.50 4.75
N GLU A 398 -17.22 0.69 6.02
CA GLU A 398 -18.10 -0.23 6.75
C GLU A 398 -19.52 -0.22 6.19
N ARG A 399 -20.06 0.97 5.92
CA ARG A 399 -21.41 1.11 5.37
C ARG A 399 -21.52 0.60 3.93
N LEU A 400 -20.46 0.74 3.14
CA LEU A 400 -20.38 0.14 1.80
C LEU A 400 -20.37 -1.39 1.87
N ALA A 401 -19.70 -1.99 2.85
CA ALA A 401 -19.72 -3.44 3.05
C ALA A 401 -21.11 -3.95 3.50
N ASN A 402 -21.85 -3.14 4.26
CA ASN A 402 -23.15 -3.52 4.84
C ASN A 402 -24.34 -3.26 3.90
N ASN A 403 -24.50 -2.02 3.43
CA ASN A 403 -25.63 -1.62 2.56
C ASN A 403 -25.24 -0.43 1.65
N PRO A 404 -24.63 -0.72 0.48
CA PRO A 404 -24.22 0.32 -0.47
C PRO A 404 -25.34 1.27 -0.89
N LYS A 405 -26.58 0.76 -1.02
CA LYS A 405 -27.73 1.55 -1.49
C LYS A 405 -28.30 2.47 -0.42
N ALA A 406 -28.23 2.10 0.85
CA ALA A 406 -28.54 3.03 1.93
C ALA A 406 -27.53 4.17 1.97
N LEU A 407 -26.23 3.85 1.93
CA LEU A 407 -25.15 4.84 1.90
C LEU A 407 -25.29 5.82 0.72
N GLU A 408 -25.57 5.33 -0.48
CA GLU A 408 -25.80 6.17 -1.67
C GLU A 408 -26.94 7.19 -1.45
N ARG A 409 -28.05 6.77 -0.83
CA ARG A 409 -29.20 7.65 -0.57
C ARG A 409 -28.90 8.68 0.52
N GLU A 410 -28.20 8.28 1.57
CA GLU A 410 -27.85 9.16 2.68
C GLU A 410 -26.82 10.22 2.28
N LEU A 411 -25.82 9.87 1.45
CA LEU A 411 -24.91 10.86 0.87
C LEU A 411 -25.61 11.83 -0.10
N GLY A 412 -26.75 11.41 -0.67
CA GLY A 412 -27.65 12.22 -1.48
C GLY A 412 -28.44 13.29 -0.72
N GLY A 413 -28.42 13.28 0.62
CA GLY A 413 -29.19 14.21 1.44
C GLY A 413 -30.70 13.91 1.47
N ALA A 414 -31.08 12.63 1.36
CA ALA A 414 -32.47 12.19 1.48
C ALA A 414 -33.04 12.33 2.90
#